data_AF-A0A955THR7-F1
#
_entry.id   AF-A0A955THR7-F1
#
_cell.length_a   1.000
_cell.length_b   1.000
_cell.length_c   1.000
_cell.angle_alpha   90.00
_cell.angle_beta   90.00
_cell.angle_gamma   90.00
#
_symmetry.space_group_name_H-M   'P 1'
#
loop_
_entity.id
_entity.type
_entity.pdbx_description
1 polymer ?
#
loop_
_entity_poly.entity_id
_entity_poly.type
_entity_poly.pdbx_seq_one_letter_code
_entity_poly.pdbx_strand_id
1 'polypeptide(L)'
;MFKKLRSQAGAALVEYSLLVAGIALIGAAAVAVFGHKTSDMMAAVAAVLPGAHADDNGPIVSGKIIETADGQGPGGNAIALDINGIVANAGTERLGNNFGTTTSISTLVVEAQSE
;
A
#
# COMPACT_ATOMS: atom_id res chain seq x y z
N MET A 1 -10.34 -41.34 -29.73
CA MET A 1 -9.87 -41.34 -28.32
C MET A 1 -9.15 -40.04 -27.91
N PHE A 2 -8.42 -39.35 -28.80
CA PHE A 2 -7.65 -38.12 -28.48
C PHE A 2 -8.44 -36.86 -28.05
N LYS A 3 -9.75 -36.78 -28.32
CA LYS A 3 -10.57 -35.59 -28.01
C LYS A 3 -10.83 -35.39 -26.50
N LYS A 4 -10.86 -36.48 -25.71
CA LYS A 4 -11.04 -36.42 -24.25
C LYS A 4 -9.78 -35.94 -23.50
N LEU A 5 -8.59 -36.23 -24.04
CA LEU A 5 -7.32 -35.80 -23.44
C LEU A 5 -7.10 -34.29 -23.60
N ARG A 6 -7.50 -33.72 -24.75
CA ARG A 6 -7.38 -32.27 -25.00
C ARG A 6 -8.33 -31.43 -24.14
N SER A 7 -9.53 -31.94 -23.85
CA SER A 7 -10.48 -31.25 -22.95
C SER A 7 -10.04 -31.30 -21.49
N GLN A 8 -9.38 -32.38 -21.06
CA GLN A 8 -8.80 -32.48 -19.71
C GLN A 8 -7.58 -31.57 -19.54
N ALA A 9 -6.74 -31.43 -20.58
CA ALA A 9 -5.61 -30.49 -20.55
C ALA A 9 -6.07 -29.04 -20.43
N GLY A 10 -7.12 -28.65 -21.17
CA GLY A 10 -7.72 -27.31 -21.05
C GLY A 10 -8.37 -27.06 -19.68
N ALA A 11 -9.08 -28.04 -19.14
CA ALA A 11 -9.68 -27.95 -17.81
C ALA A 11 -8.63 -27.82 -16.70
N ALA A 12 -7.57 -28.65 -16.75
CA ALA A 12 -6.48 -28.59 -15.78
C ALA A 12 -5.74 -27.24 -15.84
N LEU A 13 -5.53 -26.68 -17.04
CA LEU A 13 -4.87 -25.38 -17.20
C LEU A 13 -5.71 -24.26 -16.58
N VAL A 14 -7.04 -24.29 -16.76
CA VAL A 14 -7.95 -23.34 -16.12
C VAL A 14 -7.91 -23.49 -14.60
N GLU A 15 -7.94 -24.72 -14.08
CA GLU A 15 -7.95 -24.98 -12.64
C GLU A 15 -6.68 -24.45 -11.95
N TYR A 16 -5.50 -24.73 -12.51
CA TYR A 16 -4.24 -24.19 -11.97
C TYR A 16 -4.15 -22.67 -12.09
N SER A 17 -4.59 -22.07 -13.19
CA SER A 17 -4.57 -20.60 -13.33
C SER A 17 -5.50 -19.91 -12.33
N LEU A 18 -6.64 -20.53 -12.01
CA LEU A 18 -7.60 -20.01 -11.04
C LEU A 18 -7.07 -20.12 -9.60
N LEU A 19 -6.35 -21.20 -9.28
CA LEU A 19 -5.64 -21.34 -8.00
C LEU A 19 -4.53 -20.28 -7.84
N VAL A 20 -3.71 -20.07 -8.88
CA VAL A 20 -2.64 -19.08 -8.86
C VAL A 20 -3.19 -17.65 -8.71
N ALA A 21 -4.28 -17.32 -9.43
CA ALA A 21 -4.96 -16.04 -9.30
C ALA A 21 -5.52 -15.82 -7.89
N GLY A 22 -6.10 -16.86 -7.28
CA GLY A 22 -6.59 -16.80 -5.89
C GLY A 22 -5.49 -16.54 -4.87
N ILE A 23 -4.35 -17.23 -4.99
CA ILE A 23 -3.20 -17.03 -4.10
C ILE A 23 -2.62 -15.61 -4.28
N ALA A 24 -2.49 -15.14 -5.52
CA ALA A 24 -2.00 -13.80 -5.82
C ALA A 24 -2.91 -12.70 -5.24
N LEU A 25 -4.24 -12.86 -5.37
CA LEU A 25 -5.23 -11.94 -4.79
C LEU A 25 -5.12 -11.88 -3.27
N ILE A 26 -5.07 -13.03 -2.60
CA ILE A 26 -4.97 -13.10 -1.14
C ILE A 26 -3.64 -12.50 -0.66
N GLY A 27 -2.54 -12.79 -1.36
CA GLY A 27 -1.23 -12.19 -1.08
C GLY A 27 -1.25 -10.67 -1.21
N ALA A 28 -1.84 -10.14 -2.29
CA ALA A 28 -1.98 -8.71 -2.50
C ALA A 28 -2.84 -8.03 -1.41
N ALA A 29 -3.97 -8.65 -1.03
CA ALA A 29 -4.83 -8.15 0.03
C ALA A 29 -4.14 -8.18 1.40
N ALA A 30 -3.38 -9.25 1.71
CA ALA A 30 -2.62 -9.36 2.95
C ALA A 30 -1.55 -8.26 3.07
N VAL A 31 -0.80 -8.01 2.00
CA VAL A 31 0.21 -6.94 1.96
C VAL A 31 -0.45 -5.56 2.07
N ALA A 32 -1.58 -5.34 1.40
CA ALA A 32 -2.31 -4.07 1.48
C ALA A 32 -2.84 -3.75 2.88
N VAL A 33 -3.27 -4.77 3.65
CA VAL A 33 -3.76 -4.60 5.04
C VAL A 33 -2.61 -4.48 6.06
N PHE A 34 -1.40 -4.93 5.72
CA PHE A 34 -0.27 -4.94 6.65
C PHE A 34 0.32 -3.56 6.95
N GLY A 35 0.08 -2.53 6.13
CA GLY A 35 0.70 -1.21 6.28
C GLY A 35 0.56 -0.57 7.68
N HIS A 36 -0.67 -0.45 8.19
CA HIS A 36 -0.91 0.09 9.54
C HIS A 36 -0.56 -0.92 10.64
N LYS A 37 -0.79 -2.21 10.39
CA LYS A 37 -0.54 -3.28 11.37
C LYS A 37 0.94 -3.50 11.68
N THR A 38 1.84 -3.28 10.72
CA THR A 38 3.29 -3.30 10.98
C THR A 38 3.69 -2.15 11.90
N SER A 39 3.13 -0.96 11.67
CA SER A 39 3.38 0.17 12.56
C SER A 39 2.82 -0.08 13.96
N ASP A 40 1.63 -0.66 14.07
CA ASP A 40 1.04 -1.02 15.36
C ASP A 40 1.85 -2.11 16.07
N MET A 41 2.37 -3.10 15.34
CA MET A 41 3.28 -4.11 15.89
C MET A 41 4.59 -3.48 16.38
N MET A 42 5.18 -2.57 15.60
CA MET A 42 6.44 -1.92 15.97
C MET A 42 6.25 -0.97 17.17
N ALA A 43 5.11 -0.27 17.22
CA ALA A 43 4.70 0.52 18.38
C ALA A 43 4.49 -0.35 19.63
N ALA A 44 3.86 -1.53 19.49
CA ALA A 44 3.69 -2.47 20.59
C ALA A 44 5.04 -3.02 21.07
N VAL A 45 5.97 -3.30 20.17
CA VAL A 45 7.34 -3.73 20.53
C VAL A 45 8.10 -2.60 21.23
N ALA A 46 8.02 -1.36 20.73
CA ALA A 46 8.64 -0.19 21.37
C ALA A 46 8.07 0.10 22.77
N ALA A 47 6.78 -0.18 22.99
CA ALA A 47 6.17 -0.07 24.31
C ALA A 47 6.68 -1.15 25.30
N VAL A 48 7.05 -2.33 24.82
CA VAL A 48 7.56 -3.44 25.65
C VAL A 48 9.08 -3.40 25.82
N LEU A 49 9.81 -2.88 24.83
CA LEU A 49 11.26 -2.74 24.82
C LEU A 49 11.64 -1.26 24.63
N PRO A 50 11.45 -0.42 25.67
CA PRO A 50 11.80 0.99 25.58
C PRO A 50 13.30 1.16 25.35
N GLY A 51 13.65 2.13 24.50
CA GLY A 51 15.02 2.54 24.26
C GLY A 51 15.66 3.22 25.48
N ALA A 52 16.99 3.33 25.44
CA ALA A 52 17.79 3.81 26.56
C ALA A 52 17.64 5.32 26.82
N HIS A 53 17.16 6.09 25.83
CA HIS A 53 16.95 7.52 25.94
C HIS A 53 15.47 7.89 25.81
N ALA A 54 15.09 9.03 26.37
CA ALA A 54 13.71 9.53 26.33
C ALA A 54 13.22 9.75 24.89
N ASP A 55 14.13 10.14 23.99
CA ASP A 55 13.83 10.38 22.58
C ASP A 55 13.53 9.08 21.81
N ASP A 56 14.02 7.93 22.29
CA ASP A 56 13.77 6.60 21.68
C ASP A 56 12.38 6.06 22.01
N ASN A 57 11.73 6.63 23.03
CA ASN A 57 10.39 6.24 23.52
C ASN A 57 9.30 7.19 23.03
N GLY A 58 9.60 8.00 22.02
CA GLY A 58 8.63 8.87 21.36
C GLY A 58 7.52 8.06 20.68
N PRO A 59 6.33 8.65 20.45
CA PRO A 59 5.26 7.99 19.73
C PRO A 59 5.72 7.55 18.33
N ILE A 60 5.56 6.26 18.00
CA ILE A 60 5.75 5.77 16.63
C ILE A 60 4.54 6.19 15.81
N VAL A 61 4.71 7.19 14.96
CA VAL A 61 3.67 7.71 14.07
C VAL A 61 3.82 7.07 12.69
N SER A 62 2.82 6.31 12.26
CA SER A 62 2.69 5.92 10.85
C SER A 62 2.14 7.09 10.05
N GLY A 63 3.02 7.85 9.40
CA GLY A 63 2.60 8.88 8.46
C GLY A 63 2.13 8.26 7.14
N LYS A 64 1.01 8.74 6.60
CA LYS A 64 0.68 8.51 5.18
C LYS A 64 1.60 9.42 4.36
N ILE A 65 2.65 8.87 3.76
CA ILE A 65 3.58 9.67 2.92
C ILE A 65 2.84 10.31 1.73
N ILE A 66 1.83 9.62 1.21
CA ILE A 66 0.93 10.09 0.17
C ILE A 66 -0.52 9.84 0.59
N GLU A 67 -1.36 10.80 0.30
CA GLU A 67 -2.78 10.85 0.59
C GLU A 67 -3.49 9.80 -0.25
N THR A 68 -4.08 8.86 0.48
CA THR A 68 -4.92 7.83 -0.07
C THR A 68 -6.32 7.97 0.49
N ALA A 69 -7.31 7.80 -0.38
CA ALA A 69 -8.71 7.78 -0.01
C ALA A 69 -9.34 6.46 -0.45
N ASP A 70 -10.34 6.05 0.33
CA ASP A 70 -11.20 4.94 -0.02
C ASP A 70 -12.07 5.30 -1.23
N GLY A 71 -12.43 4.29 -2.01
CA GLY A 71 -13.30 4.47 -3.17
C GLY A 71 -12.65 5.16 -4.39
N GLN A 72 -11.36 5.46 -4.34
CA GLN A 72 -10.66 6.12 -5.46
C GLN A 72 -9.98 5.14 -6.43
N GLY A 73 -9.88 3.85 -6.08
CA GLY A 73 -9.30 2.84 -6.97
C GLY A 73 -10.28 2.29 -8.02
N PRO A 74 -9.80 1.49 -8.98
CA PRO A 74 -10.64 0.91 -10.04
C PRO A 74 -11.89 0.23 -9.46
N GLY A 75 -13.07 0.67 -9.88
CA GLY A 75 -14.35 0.13 -9.41
C GLY A 75 -14.84 0.65 -8.06
N GLY A 76 -14.25 1.71 -7.49
CA GLY A 76 -14.82 2.42 -6.33
C GLY A 76 -14.72 1.68 -4.99
N ASN A 77 -13.90 0.63 -4.91
CA ASN A 77 -13.81 -0.24 -3.73
C ASN A 77 -12.36 -0.45 -3.25
N ALA A 78 -11.42 0.33 -3.75
CA ALA A 78 -10.01 0.19 -3.42
C ALA A 78 -9.46 1.49 -2.82
N ILE A 79 -8.50 1.33 -1.90
CA ILE A 79 -7.66 2.42 -1.43
C ILE A 79 -6.72 2.78 -2.59
N ALA A 80 -6.79 4.02 -3.06
CA ALA A 80 -5.92 4.53 -4.10
C ALA A 80 -5.47 5.96 -3.75
N LEU A 81 -4.61 6.54 -4.59
CA LEU A 81 -4.22 7.94 -4.46
C LEU A 81 -5.46 8.84 -4.48
N ASP A 82 -5.56 9.74 -3.51
CA ASP A 82 -6.59 10.78 -3.50
C ASP A 82 -6.19 11.91 -4.46
N ILE A 83 -6.33 11.68 -5.76
CA ILE A 83 -5.93 12.65 -6.79
C ILE A 83 -6.66 13.98 -6.60
N ASN A 84 -7.94 13.95 -6.22
CA ASN A 84 -8.73 15.17 -6.02
C ASN A 84 -8.23 15.97 -4.82
N GLY A 85 -7.94 15.32 -3.69
CA GLY A 85 -7.34 15.98 -2.52
C GLY A 85 -5.92 16.47 -2.79
N ILE A 86 -5.13 15.73 -3.59
CA ILE A 86 -3.79 16.14 -4.02
C ILE A 86 -3.85 17.42 -4.85
N VAL A 87 -4.73 17.47 -5.86
CA VAL A 87 -4.86 18.62 -6.76
C VAL A 87 -5.46 19.82 -6.04
N ALA A 88 -6.46 19.62 -5.19
CA ALA A 88 -7.10 20.70 -4.43
C ALA A 88 -6.13 21.38 -3.45
N ASN A 89 -5.13 20.65 -2.94
CA ASN A 89 -4.12 21.15 -2.03
C ASN A 89 -2.77 21.43 -2.71
N ALA A 90 -2.75 21.52 -4.04
CA ALA A 90 -1.56 21.85 -4.80
C ALA A 90 -0.99 23.21 -4.34
N GLY A 91 0.32 23.25 -4.06
CA GLY A 91 1.01 24.46 -3.57
C GLY A 91 0.98 24.69 -2.05
N THR A 92 0.46 23.73 -1.28
CA THR A 92 0.54 23.73 0.20
C THR A 92 1.65 22.79 0.70
N GLU A 93 2.09 22.93 1.97
CA GLU A 93 3.18 22.13 2.59
C GLU A 93 2.77 20.69 2.95
N ARG A 94 2.01 20.05 2.08
CA ARG A 94 1.27 18.83 2.37
C ARG A 94 2.17 17.63 2.71
N LEU A 95 3.22 17.40 1.92
CA LEU A 95 4.18 16.33 2.22
C LEU A 95 5.07 16.67 3.42
N GLY A 96 5.39 17.95 3.63
CA GLY A 96 6.18 18.39 4.78
C GLY A 96 5.50 18.01 6.10
N ASN A 97 4.19 18.24 6.19
CA ASN A 97 3.38 17.84 7.34
C ASN A 97 3.37 16.31 7.56
N ASN A 98 3.36 15.51 6.50
CA ASN A 98 3.39 14.04 6.59
C ASN A 98 4.75 13.51 7.09
N PHE A 99 5.83 14.26 6.91
CA PHE A 99 7.18 13.95 7.40
C PHE A 99 7.52 14.64 8.73
N GLY A 100 6.56 15.33 9.35
CA GLY A 100 6.78 16.04 10.62
C GLY A 100 7.74 17.23 10.49
N THR A 101 7.91 17.77 9.29
CA THR A 101 8.74 18.96 9.05
C THR A 101 7.86 20.18 8.78
N THR A 102 8.35 21.34 9.22
CA THR A 102 7.76 22.66 8.93
C THR A 102 8.34 23.30 7.67
N THR A 103 9.20 22.58 6.95
CA THR A 103 9.73 23.01 5.66
C THR A 103 8.96 22.38 4.51
N SER A 104 8.66 23.20 3.50
CA SER A 104 8.06 22.78 2.23
C SER A 104 8.85 21.65 1.56
N ILE A 105 8.39 20.41 1.73
CA ILE A 105 8.74 19.29 0.84
C ILE A 105 7.71 19.32 -0.30
N SER A 106 8.04 19.99 -1.40
CA SER A 106 7.06 20.34 -2.45
C SER A 106 7.01 19.34 -3.61
N THR A 107 7.96 18.43 -3.75
CA THR A 107 8.06 17.59 -4.97
C THR A 107 8.47 16.15 -4.69
N LEU A 108 7.60 15.21 -5.04
CA LEU A 108 7.99 13.85 -5.36
C LEU A 108 8.57 13.86 -6.77
N VAL A 109 9.84 13.48 -6.94
CA VAL A 109 10.43 13.33 -8.28
C VAL A 109 9.77 12.10 -8.92
N VAL A 110 8.82 12.34 -9.81
CA VAL A 110 8.31 11.31 -10.72
C VAL A 110 9.17 11.39 -11.96
N GLU A 111 10.15 10.50 -12.07
CA GLU A 111 10.91 10.29 -13.30
C GLU A 111 9.91 9.88 -14.39
N ALA A 112 9.54 10.83 -15.26
CA ALA A 112 8.76 10.50 -16.44
C ALA A 112 9.63 9.60 -17.33
N GLN A 113 9.20 8.36 -17.54
CA GLN A 113 9.78 7.51 -18.59
C GLN A 113 9.55 8.25 -19.91
N SER A 114 10.61 8.82 -20.50
CA SER A 114 10.55 9.32 -21.87
C SER A 114 10.34 8.13 -22.79
N GLU A 115 9.25 8.12 -23.55
CA GLU A 115 9.07 7.23 -24.70
C GLU A 115 10.24 7.32 -25.69
#